data_AF-A0A0M9BM34-F1
#
_entry.id   AF-A0A0M9BM34-F1
#
_cell.length_a   1.000
_cell.length_b   1.000
_cell.length_c   1.000
_cell.angle_alpha   90.00
_cell.angle_beta   90.00
_cell.angle_gamma   90.00
#
_symmetry.space_group_name_H-M   'P 1'
#
loop_
_entity.id
_entity.type
_entity.pdbx_description
1 polymer ?
#
loop_
_entity_poly.entity_id
_entity_poly.type
_entity_poly.pdbx_seq_one_letter_code
_entity_poly.pdbx_strand_id
1 'polypeptide(L)'
;MKLSQASMKWRNKLKLRWRGGMSLVLAASFALITACGSTADSGTGTGSDATAANGSGSAPSSPVEIEFWYGLGGNLGDNMKKTIDAFNASQNEVVVKGIVQADY
;
A
#
# COMPACT_ATOMS: atom_id res chain seq x y z
N MET A 1 15.49 -64.21 -0.68
CA MET A 1 14.54 -63.41 -1.46
C MET A 1 13.66 -62.58 -0.52
N LYS A 2 13.48 -61.29 -0.85
CA LYS A 2 12.37 -60.39 -0.46
C LYS A 2 12.18 -60.03 1.03
N LEU A 3 12.91 -59.03 1.49
CA LEU A 3 12.43 -58.09 2.52
C LEU A 3 12.80 -56.63 2.16
N SER A 4 12.49 -56.24 0.91
CA SER A 4 12.66 -54.87 0.41
C SER A 4 11.34 -54.33 -0.16
N GLN A 5 10.25 -54.40 0.61
CA GLN A 5 8.95 -53.84 0.20
C GLN A 5 8.14 -53.21 1.36
N ALA A 6 8.76 -52.87 2.48
CA ALA A 6 8.06 -52.27 3.63
C ALA A 6 8.15 -50.74 3.72
N SER A 7 8.96 -50.07 2.87
CA SER A 7 9.12 -48.60 2.91
C SER A 7 8.35 -47.83 1.82
N MET A 8 7.68 -48.53 0.91
CA MET A 8 7.16 -47.92 -0.34
C MET A 8 5.65 -47.63 -0.34
N LYS A 9 4.95 -47.77 0.80
CA LYS A 9 3.51 -47.47 0.88
C LYS A 9 3.11 -46.24 1.72
N TRP A 10 4.07 -45.55 2.33
CA TRP A 10 3.76 -44.33 3.12
C TRP A 10 3.92 -43.02 2.31
N ARG A 11 4.75 -43.01 1.26
CA ARG A 11 5.11 -41.77 0.54
C ARG A 11 4.06 -41.30 -0.47
N ASN A 12 3.09 -42.14 -0.83
CA ASN A 12 2.09 -41.81 -1.86
C ASN A 12 0.73 -41.36 -1.31
N LYS A 13 0.46 -41.51 0.00
CA LYS A 13 -0.76 -40.94 0.61
C LYS A 13 -0.59 -39.50 1.12
N LEU A 14 0.65 -39.04 1.28
CA LEU A 14 0.93 -37.67 1.74
C LEU A 14 1.00 -36.65 0.58
N LYS A 15 1.32 -37.08 -0.64
CA LYS A 15 1.41 -36.20 -1.82
C LYS A 15 0.08 -35.91 -2.53
N LEU A 16 -0.99 -36.67 -2.27
CA LEU A 16 -2.26 -36.50 -2.98
C LEU A 16 -3.27 -35.60 -2.25
N ARG A 17 -2.98 -35.17 -1.02
CA ARG A 17 -3.82 -34.23 -0.24
C ARG A 17 -3.27 -32.79 -0.22
N TRP A 18 -2.28 -32.47 -1.06
CA TRP A 18 -1.59 -31.16 -1.04
C TRP A 18 -1.53 -30.46 -2.41
N ARG A 19 -2.35 -30.89 -3.37
CA ARG A 19 -2.45 -30.23 -4.70
C ARG A 19 -3.82 -29.59 -4.97
N GLY A 20 -4.83 -29.85 -4.15
CA GLY A 20 -6.18 -29.28 -4.30
C GLY A 20 -6.52 -28.13 -3.35
N GLY A 21 -5.70 -27.87 -2.32
CA GLY A 21 -6.00 -26.86 -1.28
C GLY A 21 -5.47 -25.46 -1.56
N MET A 22 -4.48 -25.30 -2.46
CA MET A 22 -3.80 -24.01 -2.66
C MET A 22 -4.59 -23.03 -3.53
N SER A 23 -5.49 -23.51 -4.40
CA SER A 23 -6.33 -22.64 -5.24
C SER A 23 -7.56 -22.10 -4.51
N LEU A 24 -8.03 -22.74 -3.44
CA LEU A 24 -9.20 -22.25 -2.69
C LEU A 24 -8.83 -21.15 -1.69
N VAL A 25 -7.59 -21.14 -1.18
CA VAL A 25 -7.10 -20.11 -0.25
C VAL A 25 -6.81 -18.80 -0.98
N LEU A 26 -6.33 -18.85 -2.23
CA LEU A 26 -6.05 -17.64 -3.02
C LEU A 26 -7.33 -16.89 -3.46
N ALA A 27 -8.43 -17.62 -3.68
CA ALA A 27 -9.72 -17.03 -4.04
C ALA A 27 -10.40 -16.32 -2.85
N ALA A 28 -10.17 -16.80 -1.62
CA ALA A 28 -10.74 -16.20 -0.41
C ALA A 28 -10.02 -14.89 0.01
N SER A 29 -8.80 -14.63 -0.45
CA SER A 29 -8.03 -13.43 -0.09
C SER A 29 -8.55 -12.14 -0.75
N PHE A 30 -9.27 -12.24 -1.88
CA PHE A 30 -9.82 -11.07 -2.57
C PHE A 30 -11.09 -10.49 -1.92
N ALA A 31 -11.76 -11.25 -1.04
CA ALA A 31 -13.01 -10.83 -0.42
C ALA A 31 -12.85 -9.83 0.75
N LEU A 32 -11.62 -9.63 1.24
CA LEU A 32 -11.37 -8.82 2.44
C LEU A 32 -11.06 -7.33 2.16
N ILE A 33 -10.91 -6.93 0.89
CA ILE A 33 -10.51 -5.56 0.53
C ILE A 33 -11.73 -4.63 0.34
N THR A 34 -12.96 -5.16 0.19
CA THR A 34 -14.14 -4.33 -0.11
C THR A 34 -14.85 -3.72 1.11
N ALA A 35 -14.31 -3.84 2.32
CA ALA A 35 -15.00 -3.42 3.55
C ALA A 35 -14.55 -2.05 4.11
N CYS A 36 -13.65 -1.33 3.44
CA CYS A 36 -13.32 0.05 3.81
C CYS A 36 -13.84 1.00 2.72
N GLY A 37 -15.16 1.17 2.65
CA GLY A 37 -15.81 2.01 1.64
C GLY A 37 -17.26 2.37 1.92
N SER A 38 -17.73 2.24 3.17
CA SER A 38 -19.09 2.63 3.57
C SER A 38 -19.14 2.93 5.07
N THR A 39 -18.80 4.17 5.46
CA THR A 39 -19.20 4.69 6.77
C THR A 39 -20.63 5.19 6.67
N ALA A 40 -21.57 4.27 6.84
CA ALA A 40 -22.91 4.56 7.31
C ALA A 40 -23.00 4.05 8.75
N ASP A 41 -23.05 5.01 9.67
CA ASP A 41 -23.57 5.00 11.04
C ASP A 41 -24.10 3.66 11.59
N SER A 42 -23.48 3.19 12.69
CA SER A 42 -24.17 2.70 13.90
C SER A 42 -23.20 2.10 14.93
N GLY A 43 -22.99 2.82 16.04
CA GLY A 43 -22.95 2.20 17.37
C GLY A 43 -21.60 1.85 18.02
N THR A 44 -21.26 2.67 19.02
CA THR A 44 -20.58 2.30 20.30
C THR A 44 -19.14 1.82 20.28
N GLY A 45 -18.21 2.74 20.57
CA GLY A 45 -16.85 2.45 20.99
C GLY A 45 -16.16 3.69 21.58
N THR A 46 -16.08 3.72 22.91
CA THR A 46 -15.41 4.74 23.73
C THR A 46 -13.92 4.88 23.40
N GLY A 47 -13.47 6.13 23.20
CA GLY A 47 -12.15 6.58 23.63
C GLY A 47 -11.05 6.62 22.57
N SER A 48 -10.99 7.72 21.82
CA SER A 48 -9.78 8.51 21.56
C SER A 48 -10.21 9.78 20.84
N ASP A 49 -10.27 10.89 21.57
CA ASP A 49 -10.44 12.23 21.02
C ASP A 49 -9.21 12.59 20.16
N ALA A 50 -9.13 11.99 18.97
CA ALA A 50 -8.50 12.66 17.84
C ALA A 50 -9.49 13.77 17.48
N THR A 51 -9.16 15.00 17.89
CA THR A 51 -9.84 16.21 17.43
C THR A 51 -9.83 16.21 15.91
N ALA A 52 -10.89 15.69 15.30
CA ALA A 52 -11.20 15.95 13.91
C ALA A 52 -11.50 17.43 13.85
N ALA A 53 -10.55 18.20 13.32
CA ALA A 53 -10.79 19.58 12.95
C ALA A 53 -11.85 19.57 11.84
N ASN A 54 -13.12 19.62 12.25
CA ASN A 54 -14.23 20.03 11.41
C ASN A 54 -14.04 21.51 11.11
N GLY A 55 -13.12 21.81 10.19
CA GLY A 55 -13.02 23.10 9.53
C GLY A 55 -14.08 23.18 8.44
N SER A 56 -15.36 23.31 8.82
CA SER A 56 -16.35 23.95 7.95
C SER A 56 -16.07 25.45 7.99
N GLY A 57 -14.99 25.82 7.31
CA GLY A 57 -14.62 27.19 7.04
C GLY A 57 -14.15 27.19 5.61
N SER A 58 -14.74 28.05 4.76
CA SER A 58 -14.15 28.36 3.47
C SER A 58 -12.76 28.94 3.71
N ALA A 59 -11.78 28.06 3.84
CA ALA A 59 -10.39 28.43 3.84
C ALA A 59 -10.11 29.05 2.47
N PRO A 60 -9.34 30.16 2.41
CA PRO A 60 -8.90 30.68 1.13
C PRO A 60 -8.26 29.53 0.33
N SER A 61 -8.67 29.40 -0.93
CA SER A 61 -8.28 28.35 -1.89
C SER A 61 -6.80 28.47 -2.32
N SER A 62 -5.92 28.77 -1.37
CA SER A 62 -4.48 28.81 -1.59
C SER A 62 -3.99 27.38 -1.83
N PRO A 63 -3.03 27.18 -2.75
CA PRO A 63 -2.45 25.86 -3.01
C PRO A 63 -1.85 25.26 -1.73
N VAL A 64 -2.03 23.95 -1.56
CA VAL A 64 -1.38 23.20 -0.47
C VAL A 64 0.10 23.04 -0.80
N GLU A 65 0.98 23.59 0.03
CA GLU A 65 2.43 23.40 -0.14
C GLU A 65 2.92 22.16 0.60
N ILE A 66 3.77 21.34 -0.05
CA ILE A 66 4.43 20.19 0.58
C ILE A 66 5.94 20.21 0.32
N GLU A 67 6.71 19.75 1.30
CA GLU A 67 8.15 19.50 1.15
C GLU A 67 8.39 18.04 0.80
N PHE A 68 9.10 17.79 -0.29
CA PHE A 68 9.46 16.45 -0.74
C PHE A 68 10.98 16.27 -0.71
N TRP A 69 11.46 15.56 0.30
CA TRP A 69 12.87 15.27 0.51
C TRP A 69 13.30 14.07 -0.32
N TYR A 70 14.38 14.20 -1.10
CA TYR A 70 14.92 13.11 -1.94
C TYR A 70 16.45 13.11 -1.97
N GLY A 71 17.07 11.93 -1.91
CA GLY A 71 18.53 11.77 -1.94
C GLY A 71 19.04 11.25 -3.29
N LEU A 72 18.73 11.97 -4.37
CA LEU A 72 19.18 11.64 -5.72
C LEU A 72 20.13 12.74 -6.22
N GLY A 73 21.34 12.34 -6.60
CA GLY A 73 22.33 13.20 -7.27
C GLY A 73 22.34 13.04 -8.79
N GLY A 74 23.17 13.85 -9.45
CA GLY A 74 23.42 13.79 -10.89
C GLY A 74 22.16 13.76 -11.76
N ASN A 75 22.17 12.93 -12.80
CA ASN A 75 21.08 12.84 -13.77
C ASN A 75 19.74 12.41 -13.14
N LEU A 76 19.76 11.61 -12.06
CA LEU A 76 18.55 11.17 -11.38
C LEU A 76 17.93 12.33 -10.57
N GLY A 77 18.75 13.14 -9.91
CA GLY A 77 18.31 14.38 -9.27
C GLY A 77 17.70 15.36 -10.26
N ASP A 78 18.33 15.54 -11.43
CA ASP A 78 17.81 16.40 -12.50
C ASP A 78 16.45 15.93 -13.01
N ASN A 79 16.27 14.61 -13.19
CA ASN A 79 14.99 14.05 -13.60
C ASN A 79 13.92 14.19 -12.51
N MET A 80 14.29 14.05 -11.23
CA MET A 80 13.37 14.31 -10.12
C MET A 80 12.90 15.76 -10.12
N LYS A 81 13.83 16.72 -10.28
CA LYS A 81 13.47 18.13 -10.39
C LYS A 81 12.50 18.38 -11.56
N LYS A 82 12.78 17.84 -12.74
CA LYS A 82 11.87 17.97 -13.91
C LYS A 82 10.49 17.37 -13.65
N THR A 83 10.44 16.27 -12.92
CA THR A 83 9.18 15.60 -12.56
C THR A 83 8.35 16.47 -11.61
N ILE A 84 8.99 17.08 -10.61
CA ILE A 84 8.36 18.03 -9.69
C ILE A 84 7.84 19.26 -10.45
N ASP A 85 8.66 19.83 -11.33
CA ASP A 85 8.29 20.99 -12.14
C ASP A 85 7.08 20.67 -13.04
N ALA A 86 7.07 19.50 -13.68
CA ALA A 86 5.96 19.05 -14.52
C ALA A 86 4.67 18.83 -13.71
N PHE A 87 4.76 18.26 -12.51
CA PHE A 87 3.61 18.09 -11.62
C PHE A 87 3.03 19.44 -11.20
N ASN A 88 3.87 20.37 -10.76
CA ASN A 88 3.46 21.72 -10.36
C ASN A 88 2.87 22.51 -11.54
N ALA A 89 3.31 22.26 -12.77
CA ALA A 89 2.74 22.89 -13.96
C ALA A 89 1.40 22.25 -14.40
N SER A 90 1.11 21.02 -13.98
CA SER A 90 -0.09 20.28 -14.40
C SER A 90 -1.37 20.69 -13.66
N GLN A 91 -1.23 21.36 -12.51
CA GLN A 91 -2.35 21.71 -11.64
C GLN A 91 -1.95 22.83 -10.66
N ASN A 92 -2.95 23.44 -10.01
CA ASN A 92 -2.76 24.60 -9.12
C ASN A 92 -3.24 24.35 -7.68
N GLU A 93 -3.65 23.13 -7.35
CA GLU A 93 -4.14 22.75 -6.02
C GLU A 93 -3.00 22.46 -5.04
N VAL A 94 -1.87 21.94 -5.53
CA VAL A 94 -0.71 21.53 -4.72
C VAL A 94 0.59 22.12 -5.28
N VAL A 95 1.50 22.58 -4.42
CA VAL A 95 2.85 23.01 -4.79
C VAL A 95 3.87 22.14 -4.07
N VAL A 96 4.66 21.39 -4.84
CA VAL A 96 5.72 20.52 -4.31
C VAL A 96 7.05 21.26 -4.31
N LYS A 97 7.67 21.36 -3.13
CA LYS A 97 9.02 21.89 -2.93
C LYS A 97 10.00 20.73 -2.75
N GLY A 98 10.78 20.44 -3.79
CA GLY A 98 11.81 19.40 -3.72
C GLY A 98 13.01 19.81 -2.88
N ILE A 99 13.37 19.01 -1.87
CA ILE A 99 14.53 19.21 -1.01
C ILE A 99 15.54 18.10 -1.26
N VAL A 100 16.73 18.45 -1.75
CA VAL A 100 17.80 17.46 -2.00
C VAL A 100 18.48 17.11 -0.68
N GLN A 101 18.47 15.84 -0.32
CA GLN A 101 19.18 15.31 0.85
C GLN A 101 20.42 14.53 0.40
N ALA A 102 21.57 15.19 0.46
CA ALA A 102 22.86 14.72 -0.02
C ALA A 102 22.95 14.50 -1.54
N ASP A 103 24.01 15.02 -2.12
CA ASP A 103 24.48 14.75 -3.47
C ASP A 103 25.43 13.54 -3.41
N TYR A 104 24.85 12.35 -3.58
CA TYR A 104 25.60 11.11 -3.76
C TYR A 104 26.24 11.00 -5.15
#